data_AF-A0A8J7TJR7-F1
#
_entry.id   AF-A0A8J7TJR7-F1
#
_cell.length_a   1.000
_cell.length_b   1.000
_cell.length_c   1.000
_cell.angle_alpha   90.00
_cell.angle_beta   90.00
_cell.angle_gamma   90.00
#
_symmetry.space_group_name_H-M   'P 1'
#
loop_
_entity.id
_entity.type
_entity.pdbx_description
1 polymer ?
#
loop_
_entity_poly.entity_id
_entity_poly.type
_entity_poly.pdbx_seq_one_letter_code
_entity_poly.pdbx_strand_id
1 'polypeptide(L)'
;CLSFLSVRLFQSFRLPALQLHTTGALMGATVEDFNHAKDKLSKLKKDPGNEVKLKIYALFKQAMQGPCNIPKPSMLDFVNKAKWDAWKSLDSLSPEEARQKYVDLVESLVAAETPAQPKASSTGGQATFETLLVTTEDNITTIVMNRPEKKNAITVLMYNEIKRALELAANNDCVITVLTGSGNFYSSGNDLNNFTNIPAGGVEKMAKDSGDLLREFVKAFIDFPKPLIAVVNGPAVGVVVTLLGLFDVVYATDRATFHTPFSQLGQSPEGCSSYVFPKIMGNAKASEMLLFNKKLTAHEACNLGLVTEVFPDSTFQKEVWTRLKEYAKLPKNSLAFSKQLIRGVEKEKLHLVNNQECERLVERWLSDECMNAIMSFFQAKSKL
;
A
#
# COMPACT_ATOMS: atom_id res chain seq x y z
N CYS A 1 -68.52 16.48 23.44
CA CYS A 1 -69.13 17.51 24.30
C CYS A 1 -68.09 18.06 25.27
N LEU A 2 -67.90 19.39 25.24
CA LEU A 2 -67.47 20.29 26.34
C LEU A 2 -66.11 19.97 27.01
N SER A 3 -65.03 20.71 26.73
CA SER A 3 -64.66 22.06 27.25
C SER A 3 -64.43 22.10 28.76
N PHE A 4 -63.22 22.46 29.24
CA PHE A 4 -62.94 23.74 29.94
C PHE A 4 -61.57 23.85 30.66
N LEU A 5 -61.08 25.10 30.71
CA LEU A 5 -60.17 25.76 31.70
C LEU A 5 -58.67 25.33 31.69
N SER A 6 -57.65 26.19 31.85
CA SER A 6 -57.53 27.58 32.35
C SER A 6 -56.19 28.21 31.92
N VAL A 7 -56.04 29.52 32.14
CA VAL A 7 -55.02 30.47 31.66
C VAL A 7 -53.87 30.71 32.68
N ARG A 8 -52.73 31.25 32.17
CA ARG A 8 -51.60 32.00 32.80
C ARG A 8 -50.30 31.18 32.94
N LEU A 9 -49.08 31.68 32.70
CA LEU A 9 -48.48 33.02 32.78
C LEU A 9 -47.39 33.22 31.69
N PHE A 10 -47.21 34.47 31.26
CA PHE A 10 -46.04 34.97 30.54
C PHE A 10 -44.88 35.26 31.52
N GLN A 11 -43.67 34.78 31.20
CA GLN A 11 -42.42 35.40 31.63
C GLN A 11 -41.38 35.31 30.50
N SER A 12 -40.71 36.44 30.29
CA SER A 12 -39.80 36.80 29.22
C SER A 12 -38.44 36.11 29.30
N PHE A 13 -37.91 35.64 28.17
CA PHE A 13 -36.47 35.60 27.92
C PHE A 13 -36.15 36.09 26.51
N ARG A 14 -35.17 37.01 26.45
CA ARG A 14 -34.67 37.72 25.27
C ARG A 14 -33.92 36.76 24.35
N LEU A 15 -34.25 36.78 23.06
CA LEU A 15 -33.39 36.28 21.97
C LEU A 15 -32.44 37.41 21.54
N PRO A 16 -31.10 37.20 21.50
CA PRO A 16 -30.20 38.17 20.90
C PRO A 16 -30.35 38.16 19.38
N ALA A 17 -30.49 39.36 18.82
CA ALA A 17 -30.48 39.64 17.39
C ALA A 17 -29.16 39.15 16.77
N LEU A 18 -29.25 38.39 15.67
CA LEU A 18 -28.11 38.18 14.78
C LEU A 18 -27.77 39.52 14.13
N GLN A 19 -26.67 40.13 14.55
CA GLN A 19 -26.02 41.19 13.81
C GLN A 19 -25.45 40.61 12.51
N LEU A 20 -26.05 40.99 11.38
CA LEU A 20 -25.41 40.90 10.08
C LEU A 20 -24.30 41.94 10.03
N HIS A 21 -23.08 41.52 10.37
CA HIS A 21 -21.88 42.26 10.01
C HIS A 21 -21.61 42.04 8.51
N THR A 22 -22.02 43.01 7.70
CA THR A 22 -21.42 43.27 6.39
C THR A 22 -20.04 43.88 6.61
N THR A 23 -18.98 43.09 6.37
CA THR A 23 -17.61 43.58 6.18
C THR A 23 -16.85 42.66 5.24
N GLY A 24 -16.31 43.21 4.15
CA GLY A 24 -15.24 42.60 3.36
C GLY A 24 -15.58 42.42 1.88
N ALA A 25 -15.04 43.29 1.03
CA ALA A 25 -14.97 43.08 -0.41
C ALA A 25 -14.36 41.70 -0.73
N LEU A 26 -14.87 41.03 -1.77
CA LEU A 26 -14.20 39.87 -2.38
C LEU A 26 -12.88 40.36 -3.00
N MET A 27 -11.81 40.46 -2.21
CA MET A 27 -10.47 40.62 -2.74
C MET A 27 -10.05 39.27 -3.33
N GLY A 28 -9.88 39.22 -4.66
CA GLY A 28 -9.27 38.07 -5.32
C GLY A 28 -7.84 37.84 -4.83
N ALA A 29 -7.35 36.60 -4.99
CA ALA A 29 -6.05 36.16 -4.50
C ALA A 29 -4.94 37.16 -4.86
N THR A 30 -4.19 37.56 -3.83
CA THR A 30 -3.07 38.51 -3.99
C THR A 30 -1.90 37.86 -4.74
N VAL A 31 -0.93 38.68 -5.15
CA VAL A 31 0.31 38.16 -5.77
C VAL A 31 1.09 37.31 -4.75
N GLU A 32 1.03 37.68 -3.48
CA GLU A 32 1.60 36.94 -2.36
C GLU A 32 0.94 35.55 -2.21
N ASP A 33 -0.39 35.46 -2.27
CA ASP A 33 -1.13 34.19 -2.18
C ASP A 33 -0.78 33.25 -3.34
N PHE A 34 -0.67 33.80 -4.55
CA PHE A 34 -0.27 33.05 -5.73
C PHE A 34 1.16 32.50 -5.62
N ASN A 35 2.10 33.28 -5.09
CA ASN A 35 3.47 32.83 -4.85
C ASN A 35 3.53 31.77 -3.76
N HIS A 36 2.78 31.94 -2.66
CA HIS A 36 2.69 30.94 -1.61
C HIS A 36 2.07 29.62 -2.12
N ALA A 37 1.08 29.68 -3.02
CA ALA A 37 0.54 28.51 -3.69
C ALA A 37 1.57 27.81 -4.58
N LYS A 38 2.45 28.53 -5.30
CA LYS A 38 3.55 27.91 -6.05
C LYS A 38 4.51 27.14 -5.13
N ASP A 39 4.83 27.72 -3.98
CA ASP A 39 5.70 27.09 -2.99
C ASP A 39 5.06 25.83 -2.41
N LYS A 40 3.75 25.86 -2.12
CA LYS A 40 3.00 24.66 -1.68
C LYS A 40 2.95 23.59 -2.77
N LEU A 41 2.69 23.98 -4.02
CA LEU A 41 2.61 23.06 -5.15
C LEU A 41 3.93 22.31 -5.37
N SER A 42 5.07 23.00 -5.26
CA SER A 42 6.40 22.38 -5.40
C SER A 42 6.74 21.37 -4.29
N LYS A 43 6.00 21.41 -3.17
CA LYS A 43 6.15 20.53 -2.01
C LYS A 43 5.12 19.40 -1.97
N LEU A 44 4.22 19.30 -2.96
CA LEU A 44 3.28 18.18 -3.05
C LEU A 44 4.07 16.87 -3.15
N LYS A 45 3.72 15.92 -2.29
CA LYS A 45 4.31 14.59 -2.22
C LYS A 45 3.64 13.62 -3.20
N LYS A 46 2.37 13.84 -3.52
CA LYS A 46 1.58 13.00 -4.44
C LYS A 46 1.53 13.64 -5.83
N ASP A 47 1.71 12.81 -6.87
CA ASP A 47 1.48 13.23 -8.25
C ASP A 47 -0.03 13.48 -8.48
N PRO A 48 -0.46 14.71 -8.83
CA PRO A 48 -1.88 15.03 -9.00
C PRO A 48 -2.48 14.50 -10.32
N GLY A 49 -1.67 13.85 -11.17
CA GLY A 49 -2.11 13.28 -12.45
C GLY A 49 -2.06 14.27 -13.62
N ASN A 50 -2.04 13.73 -14.85
CA ASN A 50 -1.78 14.52 -16.06
C ASN A 50 -2.85 15.58 -16.35
N GLU A 51 -4.13 15.29 -16.09
CA GLU A 51 -5.22 16.25 -16.31
C GLU A 51 -5.10 17.45 -15.37
N VAL A 52 -4.78 17.21 -14.09
CA VAL A 52 -4.60 18.26 -13.10
C VAL A 52 -3.32 19.06 -13.38
N LYS A 53 -2.23 18.41 -13.79
CA LYS A 53 -1.00 19.10 -14.23
C LYS A 53 -1.26 20.05 -15.40
N LEU A 54 -2.09 19.65 -16.37
CA LEU A 54 -2.46 20.51 -17.49
C LEU A 54 -3.32 21.70 -17.03
N LYS A 55 -4.26 21.49 -16.10
CA LYS A 55 -5.06 22.57 -15.49
C LYS A 55 -4.19 23.56 -14.70
N ILE A 56 -3.26 23.06 -13.88
CA ILE A 56 -2.28 23.87 -13.13
C ILE A 56 -1.44 24.71 -14.09
N TYR A 57 -0.90 24.08 -15.15
CA TYR A 57 -0.10 24.76 -16.16
C TYR A 57 -0.89 25.89 -16.86
N ALA A 58 -2.11 25.59 -17.29
CA ALA A 58 -2.97 26.56 -17.98
C ALA A 58 -3.32 27.76 -17.09
N LEU A 59 -3.73 27.52 -15.84
CA LEU A 59 -4.04 28.57 -14.87
C LEU A 59 -2.80 29.41 -14.53
N PHE A 60 -1.63 28.78 -14.37
CA PHE A 60 -0.37 29.48 -14.13
C PHE A 60 0.00 30.41 -15.29
N LYS A 61 -0.12 29.93 -16.54
CA LYS A 61 0.19 30.71 -17.74
C LYS A 61 -0.80 31.86 -17.94
N GLN A 62 -2.09 31.61 -17.73
CA GLN A 62 -3.13 32.64 -17.79
C GLN A 62 -2.94 33.72 -16.72
N ALA A 63 -2.58 33.34 -15.49
CA ALA A 63 -2.30 34.25 -14.39
C ALA A 63 -1.09 35.16 -14.64
N MET A 64 -0.07 34.66 -15.36
CA MET A 64 1.19 35.38 -15.55
C MET A 64 1.31 36.11 -16.88
N GLN A 65 0.65 35.61 -17.92
CA GLN A 65 0.85 36.06 -19.30
C GLN A 65 -0.48 36.46 -19.97
N GLY A 66 -1.61 36.25 -19.32
CA GLY A 66 -2.93 36.47 -19.91
C GLY A 66 -3.28 35.43 -20.97
N PRO A 67 -4.19 35.77 -21.90
CA PRO A 67 -4.67 34.88 -22.96
C PRO A 67 -3.53 34.24 -23.77
N CYS A 68 -3.80 33.06 -24.33
CA CYS A 68 -2.77 32.28 -25.01
C CYS A 68 -2.22 33.05 -26.23
N ASN A 69 -0.95 33.43 -26.15
CA ASN A 69 -0.27 34.32 -27.10
C ASN A 69 0.80 33.60 -27.94
N ILE A 70 0.84 32.27 -27.90
CA ILE A 70 1.80 31.44 -28.65
C ILE A 70 1.12 30.74 -29.84
N PRO A 71 1.84 30.52 -30.96
CA PRO A 71 1.29 29.81 -32.11
C PRO A 71 0.94 28.36 -31.76
N LYS A 72 -0.08 27.81 -32.43
CA LYS A 72 -0.55 26.44 -32.21
C LYS A 72 0.53 25.42 -32.58
N PRO A 73 0.94 24.52 -31.66
CA PRO A 73 1.94 23.49 -31.93
C PRO A 73 1.51 22.46 -32.98
N SER A 74 2.48 21.73 -33.53
CA SER A 74 2.25 20.64 -34.48
C SER A 74 1.35 19.53 -33.90
N MET A 75 0.53 18.90 -34.75
CA MET A 75 -0.33 17.78 -34.37
C MET A 75 0.46 16.53 -33.92
N LEU A 76 1.74 16.45 -34.27
CA LEU A 76 2.65 15.36 -33.88
C LEU A 76 3.32 15.62 -32.52
N ASP A 77 3.21 16.85 -31.97
CA ASP A 77 3.74 17.22 -30.66
C ASP A 77 2.60 17.19 -29.62
N PHE A 78 2.26 15.97 -29.21
CA PHE A 78 1.10 15.71 -28.35
C PHE A 78 1.16 16.45 -27.00
N VAL A 79 2.36 16.63 -26.43
CA VAL A 79 2.54 17.26 -25.11
C VAL A 79 2.37 18.76 -25.18
N ASN A 80 3.03 19.43 -26.12
CA ASN A 80 2.91 20.87 -26.25
C ASN A 80 1.54 21.27 -26.80
N LYS A 81 0.94 20.43 -27.66
CA LYS A 81 -0.44 20.60 -28.10
C LYS A 81 -1.42 20.53 -26.91
N ALA A 82 -1.32 19.55 -26.03
CA ALA A 82 -2.21 19.43 -24.86
C ALA A 82 -2.08 20.63 -23.90
N LYS A 83 -0.86 21.12 -23.68
CA LYS A 83 -0.59 22.34 -22.91
C LYS A 83 -1.18 23.59 -23.57
N TRP A 84 -1.05 23.69 -24.89
CA TRP A 84 -1.61 24.77 -25.68
C TRP A 84 -3.14 24.76 -25.64
N ASP A 85 -3.78 23.61 -25.86
CA ASP A 85 -5.23 23.45 -25.81
C ASP A 85 -5.79 23.81 -24.42
N ALA A 86 -5.11 23.35 -23.35
CA ALA A 86 -5.49 23.66 -21.98
C ALA A 86 -5.39 25.17 -21.67
N TRP A 87 -4.31 25.84 -22.08
CA TRP A 87 -4.18 27.30 -21.91
C TRP A 87 -5.19 28.07 -22.77
N LYS A 88 -5.36 27.68 -24.03
CA LYS A 88 -6.30 28.31 -24.96
C LYS A 88 -7.76 28.23 -24.49
N SER A 89 -8.13 27.16 -23.78
CA SER A 89 -9.46 27.01 -23.18
C SER A 89 -9.81 28.06 -22.12
N LEU A 90 -8.82 28.80 -21.62
CA LEU A 90 -8.97 29.85 -20.60
C LEU A 90 -8.93 31.28 -21.16
N ASP A 91 -8.98 31.47 -22.49
CA ASP A 91 -8.83 32.79 -23.12
C ASP A 91 -9.79 33.87 -22.59
N SER A 92 -10.99 33.48 -22.15
CA SER A 92 -12.00 34.39 -21.59
C SER A 92 -11.83 34.66 -20.09
N LEU A 93 -10.85 34.03 -19.43
CA LEU A 93 -10.61 34.16 -18.00
C LEU A 93 -9.59 35.27 -17.74
N SER A 94 -9.89 36.21 -16.84
CA SER A 94 -8.94 37.27 -16.51
C SER A 94 -7.71 36.72 -15.74
N PRO A 95 -6.55 37.40 -15.78
CA PRO A 95 -5.38 37.01 -14.98
C PRO A 95 -5.63 36.99 -13.46
N GLU A 96 -6.56 37.82 -12.97
CA GLU A 96 -6.98 37.85 -11.56
C GLU A 96 -7.79 36.61 -11.19
N GLU A 97 -8.79 36.26 -11.99
CA GLU A 97 -9.59 35.04 -11.78
C GLU A 97 -8.76 33.77 -11.97
N ALA A 98 -7.80 33.79 -12.89
CA ALA A 98 -6.85 32.68 -13.08
C ALA A 98 -5.95 32.49 -11.85
N ARG A 99 -5.51 33.59 -11.20
CA ARG A 99 -4.77 33.52 -9.93
C ARG A 99 -5.62 32.92 -8.81
N GLN A 100 -6.87 33.37 -8.65
CA GLN A 100 -7.76 32.79 -7.64
C GLN A 100 -7.98 31.30 -7.86
N LYS A 101 -8.35 30.90 -9.09
CA LYS A 101 -8.56 29.48 -9.42
C LYS A 101 -7.30 28.63 -9.28
N TYR A 102 -6.12 29.20 -9.50
CA TYR A 102 -4.85 28.53 -9.26
C TYR A 102 -4.62 28.28 -7.77
N VAL A 103 -4.85 29.29 -6.92
CA VAL A 103 -4.73 29.17 -5.46
C VAL A 103 -5.70 28.13 -4.93
N ASP A 104 -6.98 28.22 -5.29
CA ASP A 104 -8.03 27.26 -4.86
C ASP A 104 -7.67 25.81 -5.23
N LEU A 105 -7.20 25.62 -6.47
CA LEU A 105 -6.79 24.30 -6.96
C LEU A 105 -5.62 23.75 -6.15
N VAL A 106 -4.58 24.54 -5.91
CA VAL A 106 -3.42 24.11 -5.12
C VAL A 106 -3.83 23.81 -3.67
N GLU A 107 -4.68 24.63 -3.06
CA GLU A 107 -5.14 24.41 -1.69
C GLU A 107 -5.99 23.14 -1.57
N SER A 108 -6.83 22.85 -2.57
CA SER A 108 -7.56 21.59 -2.62
C SER A 108 -6.65 20.36 -2.71
N LEU A 109 -5.53 20.47 -3.44
CA LEU A 109 -4.54 19.41 -3.56
C LEU A 109 -3.76 19.19 -2.27
N VAL A 110 -3.38 20.27 -1.58
CA VAL A 110 -2.72 20.21 -0.26
C VAL A 110 -3.67 19.66 0.81
N ALA A 111 -4.94 20.07 0.78
CA ALA A 111 -5.97 19.53 1.67
C ALA A 111 -6.20 18.03 1.40
N ALA A 112 -6.17 17.60 0.14
CA ALA A 112 -6.25 16.18 -0.22
C ALA A 112 -5.00 15.35 0.19
N GLU A 113 -3.88 15.99 0.51
CA GLU A 113 -2.73 15.33 1.15
C GLU A 113 -2.89 15.16 2.67
N THR A 114 -3.81 15.90 3.30
CA THR A 114 -3.98 15.92 4.76
C THR A 114 -5.31 15.26 5.16
N PRO A 115 -5.34 14.04 5.72
CA PRO A 115 -6.58 13.44 6.18
C PRO A 115 -7.13 14.17 7.41
N ALA A 116 -8.39 14.59 7.37
CA ALA A 116 -9.12 14.98 8.58
C ALA A 116 -9.29 13.76 9.50
N GLN A 117 -8.76 13.82 10.71
CA GLN A 117 -8.86 12.76 11.72
C GLN A 117 -10.26 12.70 12.36
N PRO A 118 -10.90 11.52 12.47
CA PRO A 118 -11.86 11.26 13.54
C PRO A 118 -11.10 11.00 14.85
N LYS A 119 -11.41 11.75 15.91
CA LYS A 119 -10.89 11.50 17.26
C LYS A 119 -11.42 10.17 17.79
N ALA A 120 -10.52 9.21 17.99
CA ALA A 120 -10.68 8.15 18.98
C ALA A 120 -9.42 8.09 19.83
N SER A 121 -9.63 8.13 21.15
CA SER A 121 -8.63 8.11 22.20
C SER A 121 -8.14 6.69 22.50
N SER A 122 -6.82 6.48 22.56
CA SER A 122 -6.13 5.83 23.70
C SER A 122 -4.62 5.61 23.45
N THR A 123 -3.82 6.30 24.27
CA THR A 123 -2.57 5.90 24.95
C THR A 123 -1.55 4.96 24.30
N GLY A 124 -0.30 5.45 24.25
CA GLY A 124 0.93 4.72 23.93
C GLY A 124 1.49 5.19 22.59
N GLY A 125 2.71 5.73 22.56
CA GLY A 125 3.33 6.25 21.34
C GLY A 125 3.45 5.16 20.28
N GLN A 126 2.42 4.99 19.45
CA GLN A 126 2.41 4.03 18.35
C GLN A 126 3.31 4.56 17.25
N ALA A 127 4.22 3.72 16.79
CA ALA A 127 4.93 3.96 15.55
C ALA A 127 3.88 4.17 14.44
N THR A 128 3.95 5.32 13.78
CA THR A 128 3.12 5.65 12.64
C THR A 128 3.68 4.94 11.41
N PHE A 129 2.83 4.16 10.73
CA PHE A 129 3.15 3.51 9.46
C PHE A 129 2.43 4.25 8.32
N GLU A 130 3.11 4.45 7.20
CA GLU A 130 2.55 5.08 6.00
C GLU A 130 1.81 4.08 5.12
N THR A 131 2.34 2.86 5.01
CA THR A 131 1.85 1.84 4.07
C THR A 131 1.14 0.68 4.75
N LEU A 132 1.14 0.64 6.09
CA LEU A 132 0.49 -0.38 6.90
C LEU A 132 -0.56 0.22 7.85
N LEU A 133 -1.56 -0.56 8.21
CA LEU A 133 -2.37 -0.34 9.42
C LEU A 133 -1.99 -1.41 10.44
N VAL A 134 -1.57 -1.00 11.63
CA VAL A 134 -1.15 -1.91 12.69
C VAL A 134 -2.00 -1.67 13.94
N THR A 135 -2.75 -2.68 14.36
CA THR A 135 -3.57 -2.64 15.58
C THR A 135 -3.19 -3.78 16.52
N THR A 136 -3.49 -3.63 17.80
CA THR A 136 -3.39 -4.72 18.77
C THR A 136 -4.61 -4.69 19.67
N GLU A 137 -5.44 -5.71 19.54
CA GLU A 137 -6.71 -5.88 20.28
C GLU A 137 -6.96 -7.38 20.47
N ASP A 138 -7.70 -7.76 21.52
CA ASP A 138 -8.03 -9.16 21.81
C ASP A 138 -6.80 -10.12 21.81
N ASN A 139 -5.65 -9.64 22.30
CA ASN A 139 -4.36 -10.35 22.26
C ASN A 139 -3.84 -10.71 20.85
N ILE A 140 -4.33 -10.05 19.80
CA ILE A 140 -3.91 -10.23 18.42
C ILE A 140 -3.31 -8.92 17.93
N THR A 141 -2.07 -8.96 17.43
CA THR A 141 -1.51 -7.86 16.64
C THR A 141 -1.81 -8.10 15.17
N THR A 142 -2.57 -7.18 14.55
CA THR A 142 -2.94 -7.27 13.15
C THR A 142 -2.13 -6.27 12.34
N ILE A 143 -1.42 -6.76 11.34
CA ILE A 143 -0.66 -5.98 10.37
C ILE A 143 -1.42 -6.06 9.04
N VAL A 144 -1.93 -4.93 8.56
CA VAL A 144 -2.66 -4.83 7.30
C VAL A 144 -1.82 -4.07 6.29
N MET A 145 -1.45 -4.71 5.18
CA MET A 145 -0.87 -4.01 4.04
C MET A 145 -1.92 -3.08 3.43
N ASN A 146 -1.64 -1.78 3.35
CA ASN A 146 -2.65 -0.77 3.06
C ASN A 146 -2.26 0.16 1.90
N ARG A 147 -2.11 -0.44 0.71
CA ARG A 147 -2.01 0.26 -0.57
C ARG A 147 -2.99 -0.36 -1.58
N PRO A 148 -4.30 -0.41 -1.27
CA PRO A 148 -5.27 -1.18 -2.05
C PRO A 148 -5.39 -0.68 -3.50
N GLU A 149 -5.16 0.62 -3.74
CA GLU A 149 -5.12 1.26 -5.05
C GLU A 149 -3.94 0.78 -5.91
N LYS A 150 -2.91 0.20 -5.30
CA LYS A 150 -1.77 -0.46 -5.94
C LYS A 150 -1.77 -1.97 -5.68
N LYS A 151 -2.92 -2.56 -5.34
CA LYS A 151 -3.06 -4.00 -5.06
C LYS A 151 -2.10 -4.48 -3.96
N ASN A 152 -1.81 -3.60 -2.99
CA ASN A 152 -0.83 -3.81 -1.92
C ASN A 152 0.57 -4.23 -2.43
N ALA A 153 1.00 -3.70 -3.57
CA ALA A 153 2.38 -3.89 -4.03
C ALA A 153 3.38 -3.39 -2.96
N ILE A 154 4.49 -4.10 -2.76
CA ILE A 154 5.44 -3.85 -1.67
C ILE A 154 6.55 -2.95 -2.17
N THR A 155 6.56 -1.70 -1.70
CA THR A 155 7.67 -0.75 -1.92
C THR A 155 8.81 -1.04 -0.94
N VAL A 156 10.00 -0.48 -1.19
CA VAL A 156 11.10 -0.46 -0.21
C VAL A 156 10.65 0.05 1.17
N LEU A 157 9.77 1.06 1.21
CA LEU A 157 9.20 1.54 2.47
C LEU A 157 8.36 0.45 3.16
N MET A 158 7.45 -0.20 2.43
CA MET A 158 6.60 -1.25 3.01
C MET A 158 7.42 -2.46 3.49
N TYR A 159 8.50 -2.85 2.81
CA TYR A 159 9.44 -3.86 3.31
C TYR A 159 9.98 -3.50 4.69
N ASN A 160 10.44 -2.26 4.87
CA ASN A 160 10.96 -1.80 6.16
C ASN A 160 9.88 -1.68 7.22
N GLU A 161 8.69 -1.21 6.86
CA GLU A 161 7.56 -1.10 7.77
C GLU A 161 7.07 -2.47 8.25
N ILE A 162 7.00 -3.48 7.39
CA ILE A 162 6.60 -4.84 7.79
C ILE A 162 7.64 -5.43 8.75
N LYS A 163 8.95 -5.30 8.47
CA LYS A 163 10.00 -5.72 9.42
C LYS A 163 9.81 -5.06 10.77
N ARG A 164 9.60 -3.74 10.78
CA ARG A 164 9.41 -2.97 12.01
C ARG A 164 8.14 -3.38 12.75
N ALA A 165 7.04 -3.63 12.04
CA ALA A 165 5.79 -4.08 12.63
C ALA A 165 5.93 -5.48 13.24
N LEU A 166 6.63 -6.41 12.57
CA LEU A 166 6.97 -7.72 13.14
C LEU A 166 7.87 -7.60 14.37
N GLU A 167 8.87 -6.73 14.35
CA GLU A 167 9.72 -6.48 15.52
C GLU A 167 8.92 -5.96 16.71
N LEU A 168 8.02 -5.00 16.50
CA LEU A 168 7.13 -4.49 17.55
C LEU A 168 6.17 -5.57 18.06
N ALA A 169 5.59 -6.36 17.16
CA ALA A 169 4.69 -7.46 17.51
C ALA A 169 5.42 -8.59 18.27
N ALA A 170 6.69 -8.84 17.97
CA ALA A 170 7.50 -9.82 18.70
C ALA A 170 7.70 -9.40 20.17
N ASN A 171 7.80 -8.10 20.44
CA ASN A 171 8.13 -7.55 21.75
C ASN A 171 6.92 -7.09 22.58
N ASN A 172 5.73 -6.98 22.00
CA ASN A 172 4.53 -6.59 22.74
C ASN A 172 3.89 -7.78 23.49
N ASP A 173 2.71 -7.57 24.08
CA ASP A 173 2.01 -8.61 24.84
C ASP A 173 1.05 -9.49 24.05
N CYS A 174 0.92 -9.31 22.73
CA CYS A 174 0.04 -10.15 21.91
C CYS A 174 0.43 -11.63 21.99
N VAL A 175 -0.58 -12.49 21.85
CA VAL A 175 -0.45 -13.95 21.77
C VAL A 175 -0.20 -14.38 20.33
N ILE A 176 -0.85 -13.72 19.36
CA ILE A 176 -0.80 -14.06 17.93
C ILE A 176 -0.50 -12.79 17.14
N THR A 177 0.18 -12.94 16.00
CA THR A 177 0.32 -11.89 14.99
C THR A 177 -0.29 -12.33 13.68
N VAL A 178 -1.04 -11.43 13.05
CA VAL A 178 -1.75 -11.65 11.79
C VAL A 178 -1.20 -10.71 10.73
N LEU A 179 -0.94 -11.23 9.52
CA LEU A 179 -0.66 -10.41 8.33
C LEU A 179 -1.79 -10.60 7.31
N THR A 180 -2.41 -9.49 6.89
CA THR A 180 -3.48 -9.46 5.87
C THR A 180 -3.32 -8.27 4.92
N GLY A 181 -4.11 -8.22 3.84
CA GLY A 181 -4.16 -7.10 2.91
C GLY A 181 -5.48 -6.33 3.02
N SER A 182 -5.46 -5.02 2.79
CA SER A 182 -6.70 -4.25 2.63
C SER A 182 -7.24 -4.36 1.20
N GLY A 183 -8.55 -4.20 1.05
CA GLY A 183 -9.22 -4.26 -0.25
C GLY A 183 -9.25 -5.66 -0.87
N ASN A 184 -9.14 -5.72 -2.20
CA ASN A 184 -9.41 -6.94 -2.98
C ASN A 184 -8.20 -7.86 -3.16
N PHE A 185 -6.99 -7.41 -2.82
CA PHE A 185 -5.76 -8.19 -2.95
C PHE A 185 -5.19 -8.47 -1.57
N TYR A 186 -4.55 -9.63 -1.41
CA TYR A 186 -3.61 -9.80 -0.32
C TYR A 186 -2.40 -8.92 -0.61
N SER A 187 -1.68 -9.22 -1.69
CA SER A 187 -0.68 -8.34 -2.29
C SER A 187 -0.27 -8.83 -3.67
N SER A 188 0.01 -7.89 -4.58
CA SER A 188 0.60 -8.19 -5.89
C SER A 188 2.13 -8.38 -5.86
N GLY A 189 2.73 -8.49 -4.67
CA GLY A 189 4.17 -8.72 -4.51
C GLY A 189 5.01 -7.45 -4.63
N ASN A 190 6.28 -7.60 -4.97
CA ASN A 190 7.22 -6.48 -5.10
C ASN A 190 6.69 -5.40 -6.07
N ASP A 191 6.75 -4.14 -5.66
CA ASP A 191 6.43 -3.01 -6.51
C ASP A 191 7.54 -2.86 -7.55
N LEU A 192 7.25 -3.10 -8.84
CA LEU A 192 8.27 -3.07 -9.89
C LEU A 192 8.86 -1.67 -10.10
N ASN A 193 8.25 -0.60 -9.56
CA ASN A 193 8.88 0.73 -9.53
C ASN A 193 10.11 0.77 -8.59
N ASN A 194 10.30 -0.22 -7.72
CA ASN A 194 11.55 -0.33 -6.94
C ASN A 194 12.78 -0.48 -7.86
N PHE A 195 12.62 -1.05 -9.07
CA PHE A 195 13.69 -1.19 -10.06
C PHE A 195 14.00 0.08 -10.84
N THR A 196 13.15 1.12 -10.76
CA THR A 196 13.37 2.38 -11.49
C THR A 196 14.15 3.41 -10.67
N ASN A 197 14.30 3.19 -9.36
CA ASN A 197 14.96 4.10 -8.44
C ASN A 197 16.45 3.74 -8.30
N ILE A 198 17.24 4.02 -9.35
CA ILE A 198 18.67 3.71 -9.38
C ILE A 198 19.43 4.73 -8.48
N PRO A 199 20.15 4.28 -7.44
CA PRO A 199 20.95 5.14 -6.58
C PRO A 199 22.21 5.65 -7.30
N ALA A 200 22.91 6.62 -6.71
CA ALA A 200 24.15 7.17 -7.28
C ALA A 200 25.25 6.12 -7.55
N GLY A 201 25.20 4.97 -6.86
CA GLY A 201 26.11 3.84 -7.07
C GLY A 201 25.70 2.87 -8.18
N GLY A 202 24.72 3.22 -9.01
CA GLY A 202 24.32 2.42 -10.16
C GLY A 202 23.45 1.20 -9.84
N VAL A 203 23.26 0.36 -10.86
CA VAL A 203 22.37 -0.82 -10.80
C VAL A 203 22.96 -1.93 -9.92
N GLU A 204 24.28 -2.02 -9.82
CA GLU A 204 24.99 -2.97 -8.96
C GLU A 204 24.72 -2.67 -7.48
N LYS A 205 24.80 -1.38 -7.10
CA LYS A 205 24.47 -0.97 -5.73
C LYS A 205 22.99 -1.19 -5.44
N MET A 206 22.10 -0.85 -6.38
CA MET A 206 20.65 -1.12 -6.25
C MET A 206 20.37 -2.60 -6.00
N ALA A 207 20.96 -3.49 -6.80
CA ALA A 207 20.79 -4.93 -6.68
C ALA A 207 21.29 -5.42 -5.32
N LYS A 208 22.50 -5.02 -4.92
CA LYS A 208 23.07 -5.38 -3.62
C LYS A 208 22.21 -4.91 -2.44
N ASP A 209 21.84 -3.62 -2.42
CA ASP A 209 21.00 -3.04 -1.36
C ASP A 209 19.63 -3.75 -1.28
N SER A 210 19.04 -4.08 -2.44
CA SER A 210 17.76 -4.81 -2.51
C SER A 210 17.89 -6.24 -2.02
N GLY A 211 19.03 -6.90 -2.30
CA GLY A 211 19.32 -8.25 -1.84
C GLY A 211 19.52 -8.30 -0.33
N ASP A 212 20.24 -7.33 0.22
CA ASP A 212 20.42 -7.16 1.66
C ASP A 212 19.07 -6.86 2.35
N LEU A 213 18.24 -6.00 1.74
CA LEU A 213 16.89 -5.71 2.24
C LEU A 213 15.99 -6.96 2.26
N LEU A 214 15.98 -7.73 1.18
CA LEU A 214 15.18 -8.95 1.07
C LEU A 214 15.64 -10.00 2.08
N ARG A 215 16.96 -10.17 2.25
CA ARG A 215 17.53 -11.10 3.22
C ARG A 215 17.04 -10.78 4.63
N GLU A 216 17.15 -9.52 5.05
CA GLU A 216 16.67 -9.06 6.37
C GLU A 216 15.14 -9.15 6.51
N PHE A 217 14.42 -8.94 5.41
CA PHE A 217 12.97 -9.08 5.39
C PHE A 217 12.54 -10.52 5.65
N VAL A 218 13.05 -11.49 4.88
CA VAL A 218 12.75 -12.91 5.05
C VAL A 218 13.23 -13.41 6.42
N LYS A 219 14.40 -12.95 6.89
CA LYS A 219 14.93 -13.22 8.23
C LYS A 219 13.92 -12.88 9.33
N ALA A 220 13.20 -11.76 9.21
CA ALA A 220 12.18 -11.37 10.19
C ALA A 220 11.05 -12.41 10.32
N PHE A 221 10.68 -13.11 9.24
CA PHE A 221 9.68 -14.18 9.29
C PHE A 221 10.27 -15.48 9.86
N ILE A 222 11.49 -15.85 9.46
CA ILE A 222 12.20 -17.03 9.98
C ILE A 222 12.34 -16.95 11.51
N ASP A 223 12.66 -15.75 12.02
CA ASP A 223 12.98 -15.54 13.43
C ASP A 223 11.76 -15.22 14.30
N PHE A 224 10.58 -15.01 13.73
CA PHE A 224 9.43 -14.50 14.46
C PHE A 224 8.98 -15.47 15.58
N PRO A 225 8.96 -15.05 16.86
CA PRO A 225 8.89 -15.98 17.99
C PRO A 225 7.47 -16.41 18.38
N LYS A 226 6.45 -15.69 17.93
CA LYS A 226 5.04 -15.97 18.26
C LYS A 226 4.33 -16.64 17.08
N PRO A 227 3.17 -17.29 17.28
CA PRO A 227 2.32 -17.71 16.17
C PRO A 227 2.05 -16.57 15.19
N LEU A 228 2.41 -16.80 13.92
CA LEU A 228 2.27 -15.88 12.80
C LEU A 228 1.29 -16.47 11.80
N ILE A 229 0.20 -15.75 11.55
CA ILE A 229 -0.92 -16.25 10.76
C ILE A 229 -1.15 -15.34 9.55
N ALA A 230 -1.25 -15.94 8.37
CA ALA A 230 -1.62 -15.23 7.15
C ALA A 230 -3.13 -15.33 6.95
N VAL A 231 -3.78 -14.19 6.79
CA VAL A 231 -5.20 -14.10 6.40
C VAL A 231 -5.26 -13.57 4.98
N VAL A 232 -5.26 -14.47 4.01
CA VAL A 232 -5.12 -14.19 2.58
C VAL A 232 -6.49 -13.87 1.99
N ASN A 233 -6.82 -12.58 2.01
CA ASN A 233 -8.10 -12.01 1.58
C ASN A 233 -8.26 -11.86 0.06
N GLY A 234 -7.38 -12.42 -0.78
CA GLY A 234 -7.48 -12.26 -2.23
C GLY A 234 -6.22 -12.72 -2.96
N PRO A 235 -6.02 -12.32 -4.22
CA PRO A 235 -4.83 -12.70 -4.97
C PRO A 235 -3.52 -12.28 -4.27
N ALA A 236 -2.56 -13.20 -4.27
CA ALA A 236 -1.21 -13.09 -3.71
C ALA A 236 -0.19 -13.42 -4.81
N VAL A 237 0.85 -12.59 -4.96
CA VAL A 237 1.87 -12.75 -6.03
C VAL A 237 3.30 -12.56 -5.51
N GLY A 238 4.24 -13.39 -5.94
CA GLY A 238 5.67 -13.25 -5.65
C GLY A 238 6.01 -13.48 -4.18
N VAL A 239 6.80 -12.57 -3.59
CA VAL A 239 7.33 -12.68 -2.22
C VAL A 239 6.26 -12.96 -1.15
N VAL A 240 5.05 -12.42 -1.30
CA VAL A 240 4.00 -12.66 -0.30
C VAL A 240 3.43 -14.07 -0.34
N VAL A 241 3.67 -14.80 -1.44
CA VAL A 241 3.29 -16.21 -1.60
C VAL A 241 4.40 -17.11 -1.07
N THR A 242 5.66 -16.82 -1.39
CA THR A 242 6.81 -17.62 -0.93
C THR A 242 6.95 -17.58 0.59
N LEU A 243 6.73 -16.41 1.19
CA LEU A 243 6.72 -16.24 2.63
C LEU A 243 5.67 -17.10 3.34
N LEU A 244 4.57 -17.52 2.69
CA LEU A 244 3.53 -18.34 3.33
C LEU A 244 4.09 -19.66 3.88
N GLY A 245 5.17 -20.19 3.30
CA GLY A 245 5.87 -21.36 3.84
C GLY A 245 6.59 -21.12 5.19
N LEU A 246 6.68 -19.87 5.63
CA LEU A 246 7.26 -19.45 6.90
C LEU A 246 6.20 -19.06 7.95
N PHE A 247 4.91 -19.03 7.57
CA PHE A 247 3.80 -18.85 8.49
C PHE A 247 3.48 -20.15 9.22
N ASP A 248 2.87 -20.04 10.40
CA ASP A 248 2.41 -21.21 11.16
C ASP A 248 1.03 -21.70 10.67
N VAL A 249 0.18 -20.76 10.24
CA VAL A 249 -1.17 -21.03 9.71
C VAL A 249 -1.47 -20.06 8.57
N VAL A 250 -2.12 -20.58 7.52
CA VAL A 250 -2.53 -19.79 6.35
C VAL A 250 -4.01 -20.04 6.08
N TYR A 251 -4.84 -19.02 6.27
CA TYR A 251 -6.26 -19.05 5.92
C TYR A 251 -6.52 -18.22 4.68
N ALA A 252 -7.29 -18.75 3.74
CA ALA A 252 -7.57 -18.07 2.48
C ALA A 252 -9.07 -18.00 2.18
N THR A 253 -9.49 -16.91 1.53
CA THR A 253 -10.79 -16.86 0.85
C THR A 253 -10.74 -17.72 -0.42
N ASP A 254 -11.86 -18.31 -0.82
CA ASP A 254 -11.98 -19.14 -2.04
C ASP A 254 -11.63 -18.39 -3.34
N ARG A 255 -11.76 -17.05 -3.35
CA ARG A 255 -11.31 -16.20 -4.46
C ARG A 255 -9.80 -15.90 -4.46
N ALA A 256 -9.05 -16.35 -3.45
CA ALA A 256 -7.61 -16.14 -3.41
C ALA A 256 -6.91 -16.97 -4.48
N THR A 257 -5.78 -16.44 -4.97
CA THR A 257 -4.94 -17.14 -5.93
C THR A 257 -3.49 -16.89 -5.60
N PHE A 258 -2.62 -17.85 -5.88
CA PHE A 258 -1.21 -17.85 -5.46
C PHE A 258 -0.34 -18.01 -6.69
N HIS A 259 0.56 -17.04 -6.95
CA HIS A 259 1.34 -17.02 -8.17
C HIS A 259 2.77 -16.53 -7.93
N THR A 260 3.76 -17.26 -8.41
CA THR A 260 5.19 -16.91 -8.31
C THR A 260 5.82 -16.82 -9.70
N PRO A 261 5.56 -15.74 -10.48
CA PRO A 261 6.01 -15.63 -11.87
C PRO A 261 7.50 -15.29 -12.01
N PHE A 262 8.37 -15.99 -11.28
CA PHE A 262 9.80 -15.66 -11.20
C PHE A 262 10.50 -15.80 -12.55
N SER A 263 10.33 -16.94 -13.21
CA SER A 263 10.97 -17.18 -14.51
C SER A 263 10.45 -16.25 -15.60
N GLN A 264 9.17 -15.86 -15.54
CA GLN A 264 8.62 -14.85 -16.45
C GLN A 264 9.30 -13.48 -16.28
N LEU A 265 9.78 -13.16 -15.07
CA LEU A 265 10.47 -11.92 -14.76
C LEU A 265 12.01 -12.04 -14.82
N GLY A 266 12.55 -13.16 -15.31
CA GLY A 266 14.00 -13.40 -15.33
C GLY A 266 14.64 -13.54 -13.94
N GLN A 267 13.83 -13.87 -12.94
CA GLN A 267 14.22 -13.98 -11.53
C GLN A 267 14.29 -15.44 -11.08
N SER A 268 15.03 -15.68 -9.99
CA SER A 268 15.05 -16.95 -9.27
C SER A 268 14.06 -16.92 -8.09
N PRO A 269 13.71 -18.09 -7.51
CA PRO A 269 12.92 -18.15 -6.28
C PRO A 269 13.60 -17.44 -5.09
N GLU A 270 12.76 -16.98 -4.16
CA GLU A 270 13.15 -16.32 -2.91
C GLU A 270 12.21 -16.71 -1.74
N GLY A 271 12.34 -16.10 -0.56
CA GLY A 271 11.46 -16.36 0.59
C GLY A 271 11.60 -17.76 1.19
N CYS A 272 12.76 -18.40 1.01
CA CYS A 272 13.04 -19.82 1.27
C CYS A 272 12.23 -20.81 0.42
N SER A 273 11.53 -20.36 -0.61
CA SER A 273 10.61 -21.21 -1.38
C SER A 273 11.33 -22.32 -2.15
N SER A 274 12.61 -22.14 -2.53
CA SER A 274 13.40 -23.19 -3.19
C SER A 274 13.58 -24.44 -2.31
N TYR A 275 13.48 -24.29 -0.99
CA TYR A 275 13.57 -25.38 -0.02
C TYR A 275 12.20 -25.76 0.54
N VAL A 276 11.40 -24.77 0.92
CA VAL A 276 10.15 -24.99 1.65
C VAL A 276 9.05 -25.52 0.73
N PHE A 277 8.92 -25.02 -0.50
CA PHE A 277 7.84 -25.47 -1.37
C PHE A 277 7.98 -26.95 -1.76
N PRO A 278 9.16 -27.46 -2.16
CA PRO A 278 9.32 -28.90 -2.39
C PRO A 278 8.97 -29.78 -1.18
N LYS A 279 9.21 -29.30 0.06
CA LYS A 279 8.83 -30.01 1.29
C LYS A 279 7.32 -29.99 1.55
N ILE A 280 6.64 -28.91 1.17
CA ILE A 280 5.18 -28.75 1.35
C ILE A 280 4.40 -29.53 0.29
N MET A 281 4.73 -29.33 -1.00
CA MET A 281 3.90 -29.79 -2.12
C MET A 281 4.57 -30.85 -3.02
N GLY A 282 5.79 -31.26 -2.69
CA GLY A 282 6.61 -32.15 -3.51
C GLY A 282 7.31 -31.43 -4.67
N ASN A 283 8.42 -32.02 -5.14
CA ASN A 283 9.29 -31.42 -6.16
C ASN A 283 8.54 -31.04 -7.44
N ALA A 284 7.73 -31.94 -8.00
CA ALA A 284 7.05 -31.69 -9.27
C ALA A 284 6.08 -30.49 -9.23
N LYS A 285 5.32 -30.35 -8.14
CA LYS A 285 4.37 -29.23 -7.99
C LYS A 285 5.07 -27.93 -7.62
N ALA A 286 6.14 -28.00 -6.83
CA ALA A 286 7.01 -26.86 -6.61
C ALA A 286 7.64 -26.38 -7.93
N SER A 287 8.07 -27.29 -8.81
CA SER A 287 8.59 -26.94 -10.14
C SER A 287 7.54 -26.30 -11.05
N GLU A 288 6.31 -26.83 -11.11
CA GLU A 288 5.20 -26.19 -11.84
C GLU A 288 5.02 -24.72 -11.40
N MET A 289 5.05 -24.46 -10.09
CA MET A 289 4.82 -23.13 -9.54
C MET A 289 6.03 -22.20 -9.66
N LEU A 290 7.23 -22.67 -9.29
CA LEU A 290 8.44 -21.84 -9.20
C LEU A 290 9.19 -21.68 -10.53
N LEU A 291 9.17 -22.70 -11.40
CA LEU A 291 9.89 -22.69 -12.68
C LEU A 291 8.96 -22.35 -13.85
N PHE A 292 7.73 -22.86 -13.80
CA PHE A 292 6.77 -22.73 -14.90
C PHE A 292 5.64 -21.74 -14.60
N ASN A 293 5.76 -20.96 -13.52
CA ASN A 293 4.86 -19.87 -13.15
C ASN A 293 3.39 -20.32 -13.04
N LYS A 294 3.13 -21.57 -12.63
CA LYS A 294 1.75 -22.02 -12.44
C LYS A 294 1.09 -21.20 -11.35
N LYS A 295 -0.04 -20.60 -11.70
CA LYS A 295 -0.96 -19.96 -10.76
C LYS A 295 -1.86 -21.01 -10.13
N LEU A 296 -1.95 -21.01 -8.80
CA LEU A 296 -2.84 -21.89 -8.04
C LEU A 296 -4.08 -21.14 -7.58
N THR A 297 -5.22 -21.84 -7.57
CA THR A 297 -6.43 -21.44 -6.83
C THR A 297 -6.24 -21.67 -5.32
N ALA A 298 -7.11 -21.09 -4.49
CA ALA A 298 -7.11 -21.35 -3.04
C ALA A 298 -7.24 -22.84 -2.70
N HIS A 299 -8.14 -23.55 -3.39
CA HIS A 299 -8.35 -24.98 -3.17
C HIS A 299 -7.14 -25.82 -3.59
N GLU A 300 -6.50 -25.52 -4.73
CA GLU A 300 -5.25 -26.20 -5.11
C GLU A 300 -4.12 -25.93 -4.12
N ALA A 301 -3.95 -24.69 -3.68
CA ALA A 301 -2.93 -24.33 -2.69
C ALA A 301 -3.18 -25.04 -1.34
N CYS A 302 -4.44 -25.23 -0.96
CA CYS A 302 -4.84 -25.99 0.23
C CYS A 302 -4.53 -27.48 0.07
N ASN A 303 -4.92 -28.08 -1.06
CA ASN A 303 -4.65 -29.49 -1.36
C ASN A 303 -3.16 -29.82 -1.43
N LEU A 304 -2.34 -28.83 -1.78
CA LEU A 304 -0.88 -28.93 -1.83
C LEU A 304 -0.19 -28.57 -0.51
N GLY A 305 -0.93 -28.19 0.53
CA GLY A 305 -0.41 -27.91 1.87
C GLY A 305 0.12 -26.50 2.11
N LEU A 306 0.04 -25.59 1.13
CA LEU A 306 0.45 -24.19 1.30
C LEU A 306 -0.59 -23.37 2.07
N VAL A 307 -1.87 -23.74 1.97
CA VAL A 307 -2.99 -23.14 2.70
C VAL A 307 -3.55 -24.17 3.69
N THR A 308 -3.83 -23.73 4.92
CA THR A 308 -4.39 -24.58 5.98
C THR A 308 -5.86 -24.88 5.74
N GLU A 309 -6.64 -23.85 5.41
CA GLU A 309 -8.08 -23.97 5.15
C GLU A 309 -8.58 -22.83 4.25
N VAL A 310 -9.59 -23.14 3.45
CA VAL A 310 -10.24 -22.21 2.51
C VAL A 310 -11.68 -21.96 2.98
N PHE A 311 -12.10 -20.71 2.96
CA PHE A 311 -13.46 -20.31 3.33
C PHE A 311 -14.15 -19.58 2.18
N PRO A 312 -15.48 -19.67 2.06
CA PRO A 312 -16.25 -18.82 1.15
C PRO A 312 -15.99 -17.34 1.42
N ASP A 313 -15.77 -16.53 0.39
CA ASP A 313 -15.48 -15.09 0.55
C ASP A 313 -16.52 -14.34 1.38
N SER A 314 -17.80 -14.74 1.26
CA SER A 314 -18.92 -14.14 1.98
C SER A 314 -18.85 -14.30 3.50
N THR A 315 -18.18 -15.35 4.00
CA THR A 315 -18.09 -15.66 5.43
C THR A 315 -16.65 -15.62 5.96
N PHE A 316 -15.66 -15.58 5.07
CA PHE A 316 -14.22 -15.62 5.35
C PHE A 316 -13.80 -14.74 6.53
N GLN A 317 -14.12 -13.45 6.51
CA GLN A 317 -13.72 -12.54 7.60
C GLN A 317 -14.30 -13.00 8.94
N LYS A 318 -15.62 -13.26 8.99
CA LYS A 318 -16.28 -13.64 10.24
C LYS A 318 -15.70 -14.95 10.80
N GLU A 319 -15.62 -15.99 9.98
CA GLU A 319 -15.19 -17.32 10.42
C GLU A 319 -13.73 -17.33 10.88
N VAL A 320 -12.83 -16.72 10.10
CA VAL A 320 -11.41 -16.65 10.44
C VAL A 320 -11.21 -15.84 11.73
N TRP A 321 -11.78 -14.64 11.83
CA TRP A 321 -11.57 -13.81 13.03
C TRP A 321 -12.20 -14.42 14.29
N THR A 322 -13.35 -15.11 14.19
CA THR A 322 -13.90 -15.87 15.33
C THR A 322 -12.90 -16.93 15.80
N ARG A 323 -12.29 -17.68 14.88
CA ARG A 323 -11.30 -18.71 15.22
C ARG A 323 -10.03 -18.13 15.83
N LEU A 324 -9.51 -17.04 15.26
CA LEU A 324 -8.31 -16.36 15.77
C LEU A 324 -8.51 -15.83 17.19
N LYS A 325 -9.69 -15.29 17.51
CA LYS A 325 -10.03 -14.86 18.86
C LYS A 325 -10.05 -16.01 19.87
N GLU A 326 -10.46 -17.21 19.46
CA GLU A 326 -10.36 -18.39 20.34
C GLU A 326 -8.90 -18.82 20.53
N TYR A 327 -8.08 -18.82 19.48
CA TYR A 327 -6.66 -19.14 19.61
C TYR A 327 -5.91 -18.14 20.49
N ALA A 328 -6.27 -16.85 20.44
CA ALA A 328 -5.64 -15.79 21.22
C ALA A 328 -5.94 -15.88 22.74
N LYS A 329 -6.88 -16.75 23.17
CA LYS A 329 -7.14 -17.06 24.57
C LYS A 329 -6.26 -18.19 25.13
N LEU A 330 -5.55 -18.92 24.27
CA LEU A 330 -4.67 -20.01 24.70
C LEU A 330 -3.44 -19.46 25.43
N PRO A 331 -2.76 -20.26 26.28
CA PRO A 331 -1.60 -19.80 27.03
C PRO A 331 -0.43 -19.36 26.13
N LYS A 332 -0.13 -18.05 26.13
CA LYS A 332 0.92 -17.38 25.32
C LYS A 332 2.24 -18.16 25.24
N ASN A 333 2.81 -18.50 26.40
CA ASN A 333 4.11 -19.15 26.47
C ASN A 333 4.06 -20.58 25.93
N SER A 334 2.94 -21.30 26.12
CA SER A 334 2.77 -22.64 25.57
C SER A 334 2.79 -22.60 24.04
N LEU A 335 2.09 -21.65 23.42
CA LEU A 335 2.11 -21.48 21.96
C LEU A 335 3.50 -21.10 21.43
N ALA A 336 4.15 -20.11 22.05
CA ALA A 336 5.48 -19.65 21.63
C ALA A 336 6.54 -20.76 21.74
N PHE A 337 6.59 -21.50 22.86
CA PHE A 337 7.54 -22.60 23.02
C PHE A 337 7.21 -23.79 22.13
N SER A 338 5.93 -24.09 21.89
CA SER A 338 5.55 -25.13 20.92
C SER A 338 6.03 -24.79 19.51
N LYS A 339 5.84 -23.54 19.07
CA LYS A 339 6.40 -23.04 17.81
C LYS A 339 7.92 -23.17 17.78
N GLN A 340 8.61 -22.79 18.86
CA GLN A 340 10.06 -22.89 18.94
C GLN A 340 10.56 -24.32 18.75
N LEU A 341 9.89 -25.32 19.34
CA LEU A 341 10.24 -26.73 19.18
C LEU A 341 10.01 -27.20 17.73
N ILE A 342 8.89 -26.81 17.11
CA ILE A 342 8.57 -27.16 15.72
C ILE A 342 9.57 -26.51 14.74
N ARG A 343 9.86 -25.23 14.93
CA ARG A 343 10.61 -24.40 13.98
C ARG A 343 12.12 -24.41 14.21
N GLY A 344 12.56 -24.64 15.45
CA GLY A 344 13.95 -24.47 15.88
C GLY A 344 14.93 -25.34 15.12
N VAL A 345 14.54 -26.57 14.78
CA VAL A 345 15.39 -27.54 14.05
C VAL A 345 15.66 -27.15 12.60
N GLU A 346 14.81 -26.34 11.98
CA GLU A 346 14.95 -25.90 10.58
C GLU A 346 15.58 -24.50 10.47
N LYS A 347 15.75 -23.78 11.58
CA LYS A 347 16.01 -22.34 11.59
C LYS A 347 17.33 -21.96 10.92
N GLU A 348 18.41 -22.66 11.26
CA GLU A 348 19.72 -22.44 10.65
C GLU A 348 19.69 -22.75 9.14
N LYS A 349 19.03 -23.84 8.76
CA LYS A 349 18.89 -24.22 7.35
C LYS A 349 18.14 -23.17 6.54
N LEU A 350 17.07 -22.60 7.10
CA LEU A 350 16.32 -21.53 6.43
C LEU A 350 17.15 -20.25 6.25
N HIS A 351 17.93 -19.84 7.25
CA HIS A 351 18.83 -18.69 7.10
C HIS A 351 19.86 -18.92 5.99
N LEU A 352 20.43 -20.12 5.92
CA LEU A 352 21.34 -20.49 4.83
C LEU A 352 20.65 -20.44 3.46
N VAL A 353 19.45 -21.00 3.33
CA VAL A 353 18.68 -20.99 2.07
C VAL A 353 18.36 -19.55 1.65
N ASN A 354 17.88 -18.72 2.59
CA ASN A 354 17.59 -17.31 2.34
C ASN A 354 18.82 -16.56 1.79
N ASN A 355 20.00 -16.81 2.38
CA ASN A 355 21.24 -16.20 1.90
C ASN A 355 21.56 -16.62 0.46
N GLN A 356 21.48 -17.92 0.16
CA GLN A 356 21.75 -18.46 -1.18
C GLN A 356 20.77 -17.94 -2.24
N GLU A 357 19.48 -17.86 -1.90
CA GLU A 357 18.46 -17.28 -2.78
C GLU A 357 18.73 -15.80 -3.05
N CYS A 358 19.04 -15.01 -2.02
CA CYS A 358 19.34 -13.59 -2.18
C CYS A 358 20.60 -13.36 -3.03
N GLU A 359 21.67 -14.13 -2.82
CA GLU A 359 22.89 -14.06 -3.64
C GLU A 359 22.57 -14.32 -5.13
N ARG A 360 21.79 -15.37 -5.41
CA ARG A 360 21.37 -15.67 -6.77
C ARG A 360 20.49 -14.57 -7.36
N LEU A 361 19.59 -14.00 -6.55
CA LEU A 361 18.66 -12.98 -7.02
C LEU A 361 19.38 -11.66 -7.36
N VAL A 362 20.43 -11.30 -6.60
CA VAL A 362 21.31 -10.16 -6.91
C VAL A 362 21.97 -10.35 -8.28
N GLU A 363 22.51 -11.54 -8.56
CA GLU A 363 23.03 -11.89 -9.89
C GLU A 363 21.93 -11.76 -10.97
N ARG A 364 20.72 -12.25 -10.68
CA ARG A 364 19.60 -12.21 -11.62
C ARG A 364 19.13 -10.80 -11.95
N TRP A 365 19.05 -9.88 -10.99
CA TRP A 365 18.61 -8.51 -11.25
C TRP A 365 19.56 -7.72 -12.16
N LEU A 366 20.82 -8.16 -12.29
CA LEU A 366 21.81 -7.57 -13.19
C LEU A 366 21.84 -8.24 -14.58
N SER A 367 21.00 -9.25 -14.81
CA SER A 367 20.96 -9.98 -16.07
C SER A 367 20.09 -9.30 -17.13
N ASP A 368 20.43 -9.52 -18.39
CA ASP A 368 19.63 -9.06 -19.53
C ASP A 368 18.20 -9.60 -19.50
N GLU A 369 18.00 -10.87 -19.10
CA GLU A 369 16.68 -11.48 -19.03
C GLU A 369 15.76 -10.74 -18.05
N CYS A 370 16.27 -10.40 -16.86
CA CYS A 370 15.48 -9.68 -15.87
C CYS A 370 15.24 -8.23 -16.29
N MET A 371 16.27 -7.53 -16.77
CA MET A 371 16.14 -6.15 -17.24
C MET A 371 15.13 -6.04 -18.38
N ASN A 372 15.19 -6.94 -19.37
CA ASN A 372 14.26 -6.97 -20.49
C ASN A 372 12.82 -7.29 -20.05
N ALA A 373 12.64 -8.20 -19.09
CA ALA A 373 11.32 -8.52 -18.55
C ALA A 373 10.69 -7.34 -17.79
N ILE A 374 11.48 -6.64 -16.96
CA ILE A 374 11.04 -5.43 -16.24
C ILE A 374 10.67 -4.33 -17.23
N MET A 375 11.49 -4.07 -18.25
CA MET A 375 11.19 -3.09 -19.29
C MET A 375 9.89 -3.43 -20.05
N SER A 376 9.72 -4.71 -20.41
CA SER A 376 8.51 -5.19 -21.10
C SER A 376 7.25 -4.99 -20.25
N PHE A 377 7.34 -5.20 -18.93
CA PHE A 377 6.22 -4.95 -18.01
C PHE A 377 5.77 -3.48 -18.04
N PHE A 378 6.71 -2.54 -17.98
CA PHE A 378 6.38 -1.10 -18.03
C PHE A 378 5.81 -0.67 -19.38
N GLN A 379 6.29 -1.24 -20.48
CA GLN A 379 5.75 -1.00 -21.82
C GLN A 379 4.33 -1.56 -22.01
N ALA A 380 4.02 -2.73 -21.43
CA ALA A 380 2.68 -3.29 -21.47
C ALA A 380 1.70 -2.44 -20.65
N LYS A 381 2.16 -1.94 -19.50
CA LYS A 381 1.36 -1.09 -18.60
C LYS A 381 1.05 0.28 -19.20
N SER A 382 1.93 0.88 -20.00
CA SER A 382 1.68 2.17 -20.65
C SER A 382 0.67 2.11 -21.80
N LYS A 383 0.34 0.90 -22.28
CA LYS A 383 -0.66 0.65 -23.33
C LYS A 383 -2.08 0.40 -22.78
N LEU A 384 -2.22 0.26 -21.47
CA LEU A 384 -3.49 0.10 -20.73
C LEU A 384 -3.86 1.43 -20.09
#